data_AF-A0A7Y8HPR5-F1
#
_entry.id   AF-A0A7Y8HPR5-F1
#
_cell.length_a   1.000
_cell.length_b   1.000
_cell.length_c   1.000
_cell.angle_alpha   90.00
_cell.angle_beta   90.00
_cell.angle_gamma   90.00
#
_symmetry.space_group_name_H-M   'P 1'
#
loop_
_entity.id
_entity.type
_entity.pdbx_description
1 polymer ?
#
loop_
_entity_poly.entity_id
_entity_poly.type
_entity_poly.pdbx_seq_one_letter_code
_entity_poly.pdbx_strand_id
1 'polypeptide(L)'
;MRTQRLIAYMFAACLVSLSAGPAMADDERGHPNSLLKGKYRFSQNNACVIDTNGFTDQLVTLGSGFTAWLYLTGVATYDGVGNVTGKDHGIFIAGPGPFQSGSSPVSTFEDNCTGTYSVNHRDRSFVQHMSCKAADESYTLTGIEFEGQIGPEGSVLTMSSTEPVVQTLAGNGFANKRICGAQVTSVRIRRE
;
A
#
# COMPACT_ATOMS: atom_id res chain seq x y z
N MET A 1 46.98 55.61 24.71
CA MET A 1 45.61 55.17 24.31
C MET A 1 45.74 54.11 23.23
N ARG A 2 45.07 52.95 23.42
CA ARG A 2 44.54 51.98 22.41
C ARG A 2 45.52 51.47 21.34
N THR A 3 45.80 50.18 21.13
CA THR A 3 45.10 48.94 21.49
C THR A 3 46.04 47.79 21.13
N GLN A 4 46.59 47.08 22.12
CA GLN A 4 46.96 45.67 21.96
C GLN A 4 45.65 44.88 21.99
N ARG A 5 45.35 44.14 20.92
CA ARG A 5 44.63 42.85 20.91
C ARG A 5 44.19 42.54 19.46
N LEU A 6 44.32 41.27 19.10
CA LEU A 6 43.73 40.59 17.94
C LEU A 6 44.63 40.46 16.69
N ILE A 7 45.80 39.86 16.91
CA ILE A 7 46.29 38.79 16.03
C ILE A 7 45.44 37.54 16.34
N ALA A 8 45.14 36.72 15.31
CA ALA A 8 44.75 35.29 15.42
C ALA A 8 43.27 34.83 15.41
N TYR A 9 42.33 35.47 14.69
CA TYR A 9 40.97 34.90 14.53
C TYR A 9 40.36 34.89 13.12
N MET A 10 41.16 34.99 12.04
CA MET A 10 40.62 34.97 10.67
C MET A 10 40.90 33.69 9.85
N PHE A 11 41.39 32.61 10.47
CA PHE A 11 41.59 31.31 9.82
C PHE A 11 40.85 30.14 10.49
N ALA A 12 39.84 30.42 11.31
CA ALA A 12 39.10 29.41 12.09
C ALA A 12 37.58 29.45 11.87
N ALA A 13 37.12 29.78 10.66
CA ALA A 13 35.68 29.87 10.36
C ALA A 13 35.25 29.24 9.02
N CYS A 14 36.06 28.33 8.45
CA CYS A 14 35.65 27.46 7.34
C CYS A 14 35.70 25.96 7.69
N LEU A 15 35.53 25.66 8.98
CA LEU A 15 35.14 24.34 9.48
C LEU A 15 33.77 24.50 10.15
N VAL A 16 32.77 24.98 9.39
CA VAL A 16 31.40 24.55 9.68
C VAL A 16 31.42 23.06 9.42
N SER A 17 31.61 22.36 10.53
CA SER A 17 31.50 20.94 10.66
C SER A 17 30.18 20.58 9.98
N LEU A 18 30.25 19.98 8.80
CA LEU A 18 29.26 18.97 8.49
C LEU A 18 29.39 17.97 9.63
N SER A 19 28.61 18.16 10.68
CA SER A 19 28.07 17.06 11.44
C SER A 19 27.16 16.29 10.48
N ALA A 20 27.78 15.67 9.47
CA ALA A 20 27.47 14.32 9.12
C ALA A 20 27.68 13.57 10.44
N GLY A 21 26.61 13.53 11.25
CA GLY A 21 26.45 12.46 12.22
C GLY A 21 26.76 11.17 11.48
N PRO A 22 27.29 10.14 12.17
CA PRO A 22 27.58 8.90 11.50
C PRO A 22 26.36 8.58 10.66
N ALA A 23 26.55 8.54 9.33
CA ALA A 23 25.67 7.75 8.51
C ALA A 23 25.82 6.38 9.18
N MET A 24 24.86 6.05 10.04
CA MET A 24 24.70 4.71 10.51
C MET A 24 24.43 3.96 9.22
N ALA A 25 25.52 3.49 8.61
CA ALA A 25 25.51 2.24 7.89
C ALA A 25 24.94 1.28 8.92
N ASP A 26 23.61 1.20 8.93
CA ASP A 26 22.86 0.16 9.58
C ASP A 26 23.17 -1.08 8.74
N ASP A 27 24.41 -1.55 8.89
CA ASP A 27 24.90 -2.85 8.49
C ASP A 27 24.44 -3.87 9.57
N GLU A 28 23.23 -3.65 10.10
CA GLU A 28 22.58 -4.58 10.97
C GLU A 28 22.04 -5.71 10.10
N ARG A 29 22.54 -6.89 10.43
CA ARG A 29 22.16 -8.23 9.98
C ARG A 29 20.71 -8.57 10.36
N GLY A 30 19.80 -7.62 10.22
CA GLY A 30 18.37 -7.75 10.41
C GLY A 30 17.71 -8.20 9.11
N HIS A 31 16.67 -9.02 9.23
CA HIS A 31 15.84 -9.41 8.09
C HIS A 31 15.30 -8.11 7.43
N PRO A 32 15.46 -7.88 6.11
CA PRO A 32 15.02 -6.63 5.45
C PRO A 32 13.57 -6.23 5.76
N ASN A 33 12.73 -7.23 6.01
CA ASN A 33 11.33 -7.10 6.37
C ASN A 33 11.08 -6.38 7.71
N SER A 34 12.10 -6.27 8.57
CA SER A 34 12.04 -5.60 9.87
C SER A 34 11.71 -4.11 9.74
N LEU A 35 12.10 -3.48 8.62
CA LEU A 35 11.78 -2.08 8.29
C LEU A 35 10.28 -1.79 8.32
N LEU A 36 9.45 -2.78 7.98
CA LEU A 36 8.00 -2.64 7.97
C LEU A 36 7.34 -3.02 9.28
N LYS A 37 8.02 -3.67 10.24
CA LYS A 37 7.39 -4.19 11.45
C LYS A 37 6.53 -3.14 12.18
N GLY A 38 5.25 -3.43 12.37
CA GLY A 38 4.31 -2.54 13.06
C GLY A 38 2.93 -2.45 12.40
N LYS A 39 2.09 -1.57 12.93
CA LYS A 39 0.73 -1.29 12.43
C LYS A 39 0.70 0.00 11.63
N TYR A 40 -0.05 0.01 10.53
CA TYR A 40 -0.25 1.17 9.67
C TYR A 40 -1.72 1.36 9.40
N ARG A 41 -2.22 2.57 9.61
CA ARG A 41 -3.53 2.98 9.13
C ARG A 41 -3.41 3.37 7.68
N PHE A 42 -4.28 2.87 6.82
CA PHE A 42 -4.20 3.15 5.40
C PHE A 42 -5.52 3.68 4.83
N SER A 43 -5.39 4.39 3.71
CA SER A 43 -6.47 4.78 2.82
C SER A 43 -6.10 4.35 1.40
N GLN A 44 -7.08 3.80 0.69
CA GLN A 44 -6.89 3.23 -0.63
C GLN A 44 -8.04 3.59 -1.55
N ASN A 45 -7.69 3.91 -2.80
CA ASN A 45 -8.63 4.15 -3.88
C ASN A 45 -8.32 3.18 -5.02
N ASN A 46 -9.36 2.51 -5.52
CA ASN A 46 -9.27 1.60 -6.66
C ASN A 46 -10.23 2.03 -7.75
N ALA A 47 -9.76 1.96 -8.99
CA ALA A 47 -10.59 1.94 -10.18
C ALA A 47 -10.42 0.57 -10.84
N CYS A 48 -11.52 -0.16 -11.00
CA CYS A 48 -11.50 -1.53 -11.47
C CYS A 48 -12.36 -1.71 -12.73
N VAL A 49 -11.98 -2.66 -13.57
CA VAL A 49 -12.86 -3.30 -14.55
C VAL A 49 -13.17 -4.70 -14.03
N ILE A 50 -14.44 -5.08 -14.01
CA ILE A 50 -14.93 -6.36 -13.48
C ILE A 50 -15.64 -7.10 -14.60
N ASP A 51 -15.29 -8.38 -14.81
CA ASP A 51 -15.90 -9.24 -15.82
C ASP A 51 -16.05 -10.68 -15.28
N THR A 52 -17.24 -11.26 -15.44
CA THR A 52 -17.54 -12.64 -15.00
C THR A 52 -16.87 -13.70 -15.87
N ASN A 53 -16.71 -13.44 -17.17
CA ASN A 53 -16.04 -14.34 -18.12
C ASN A 53 -14.52 -14.16 -18.12
N GLY A 54 -14.02 -13.06 -17.57
CA GLY A 54 -12.59 -12.80 -17.39
C GLY A 54 -11.99 -11.92 -18.47
N PHE A 55 -10.68 -12.09 -18.67
CA PHE A 55 -9.88 -11.26 -19.56
C PHE A 55 -9.01 -12.13 -20.47
N THR A 56 -8.73 -11.66 -21.68
CA THR A 56 -7.67 -12.19 -22.54
C THR A 56 -6.29 -11.90 -21.96
N ASP A 57 -5.24 -12.50 -22.52
CA ASP A 57 -3.84 -12.17 -22.16
C ASP A 57 -3.49 -10.70 -22.43
N GLN A 58 -4.17 -10.07 -23.39
CA GLN A 58 -4.07 -8.62 -23.69
C GLN A 58 -5.00 -7.75 -22.82
N LEU A 59 -5.54 -8.28 -21.72
CA LEU A 59 -6.38 -7.57 -20.74
C LEU A 59 -7.71 -7.04 -21.30
N VAL A 60 -8.26 -7.69 -22.32
CA VAL A 60 -9.55 -7.36 -22.92
C VAL A 60 -10.65 -8.20 -22.27
N THR A 61 -11.77 -7.57 -21.91
CA THR A 61 -12.95 -8.23 -21.32
C THR A 61 -13.50 -9.31 -22.25
N LEU A 62 -13.76 -10.51 -21.71
CA LEU A 62 -14.37 -11.63 -22.42
C LEU A 62 -15.90 -11.61 -22.40
N GLY A 63 -16.52 -10.75 -21.59
CA GLY A 63 -17.96 -10.61 -21.46
C GLY A 63 -18.42 -9.16 -21.42
N SER A 64 -19.56 -8.93 -20.77
CA SER A 64 -20.10 -7.59 -20.50
C SER A 64 -19.53 -7.06 -19.19
N GLY A 65 -18.24 -6.76 -19.18
CA GLY A 65 -17.59 -6.16 -18.03
C GLY A 65 -18.09 -4.75 -17.72
N PHE A 66 -17.89 -4.30 -16.49
CA PHE A 66 -18.28 -2.97 -16.04
C PHE A 66 -17.20 -2.34 -15.16
N THR A 67 -17.23 -1.02 -15.00
CA THR A 67 -16.24 -0.30 -14.19
C THR A 67 -16.75 -0.15 -12.75
N ALA A 68 -15.87 -0.24 -11.78
CA ALA A 68 -16.22 0.04 -10.39
C ALA A 68 -15.16 0.88 -9.71
N TRP A 69 -15.57 1.68 -8.74
CA TRP A 69 -14.68 2.41 -7.85
C TRP A 69 -14.81 1.89 -6.44
N LEU A 70 -13.68 1.67 -5.77
CA LEU A 70 -13.65 1.28 -4.38
C LEU A 70 -12.84 2.29 -3.59
N TYR A 71 -13.38 2.69 -2.44
CA TYR A 71 -12.69 3.56 -1.48
C TYR A 71 -12.72 2.81 -0.15
N LEU A 72 -11.55 2.51 0.40
CA LEU A 72 -11.47 1.78 1.64
C LEU A 72 -10.39 2.33 2.58
N THR A 73 -10.61 2.10 3.87
CA THR A 73 -9.64 2.42 4.92
C THR A 73 -9.51 1.23 5.85
N GLY A 74 -8.36 1.10 6.47
CA GLY A 74 -8.11 -0.04 7.33
C GLY A 74 -6.82 0.07 8.13
N VAL A 75 -6.47 -1.04 8.76
CA VAL A 75 -5.21 -1.22 9.47
C VAL A 75 -4.51 -2.46 8.95
N ALA A 76 -3.28 -2.28 8.47
CA ALA A 76 -2.37 -3.36 8.12
C ALA A 76 -1.34 -3.56 9.23
N THR A 77 -1.07 -4.81 9.60
CA THR A 77 -0.07 -5.21 10.59
C THR A 77 0.99 -6.05 9.90
N TYR A 78 2.22 -5.54 9.87
CA TYR A 78 3.40 -6.22 9.35
C TYR A 78 4.19 -6.82 10.51
N ASP A 79 4.53 -8.10 10.41
CA ASP A 79 5.18 -8.84 11.51
C ASP A 79 6.69 -8.61 11.62
N GLY A 80 7.32 -8.09 10.56
CA GLY A 80 8.76 -7.87 10.48
C GLY A 80 9.55 -9.03 9.88
N VAL A 81 8.91 -10.14 9.53
CA VAL A 81 9.54 -11.33 8.95
C VAL A 81 8.98 -11.69 7.58
N GLY A 82 7.88 -11.09 7.15
CA GLY A 82 7.37 -11.20 5.78
C GLY A 82 5.90 -11.57 5.68
N ASN A 83 5.15 -11.57 6.78
CA ASN A 83 3.69 -11.73 6.75
C ASN A 83 2.99 -10.44 7.15
N VAL A 84 1.86 -10.21 6.49
CA VAL A 84 1.01 -9.05 6.73
C VAL A 84 -0.43 -9.52 6.93
N THR A 85 -1.11 -8.89 7.88
CA THR A 85 -2.56 -9.04 8.08
C THR A 85 -3.22 -7.68 7.97
N GLY A 86 -4.46 -7.64 7.50
CA GLY A 86 -5.21 -6.42 7.29
C GLY A 86 -6.65 -6.59 7.74
N LYS A 87 -7.23 -5.50 8.26
CA LYS A 87 -8.68 -5.35 8.37
C LYS A 87 -9.06 -4.03 7.74
N ASP A 88 -10.08 -4.05 6.90
CA ASP A 88 -10.56 -2.84 6.25
C ASP A 88 -12.08 -2.84 6.12
N HIS A 89 -12.58 -1.64 5.82
CA HIS A 89 -13.95 -1.42 5.40
C HIS A 89 -13.93 -0.42 4.25
N GLY A 90 -14.92 -0.50 3.38
CA GLY A 90 -15.00 0.39 2.24
C GLY A 90 -16.38 0.54 1.66
N ILE A 91 -16.42 1.40 0.64
CA ILE A 91 -17.56 1.58 -0.25
C ILE A 91 -17.18 1.07 -1.64
N PHE A 92 -18.11 0.37 -2.27
CA PHE A 92 -18.08 -0.05 -3.66
C PHE A 92 -19.11 0.76 -4.43
N ILE A 93 -18.71 1.32 -5.57
CA ILE A 93 -19.58 2.10 -6.46
C ILE A 93 -19.50 1.46 -7.85
N ALA A 94 -20.58 0.81 -8.28
CA ALA A 94 -20.71 0.28 -9.63
C ALA A 94 -20.83 1.41 -10.65
N GLY A 95 -20.41 1.16 -11.89
CA GLY A 95 -20.67 2.04 -13.03
C GLY A 95 -20.29 1.41 -14.37
N PRO A 96 -20.30 2.21 -15.45
CA PRO A 96 -20.86 3.57 -15.51
C PRO A 96 -22.40 3.55 -15.44
N GLY A 97 -23.00 4.66 -15.03
CA GLY A 97 -24.45 4.86 -15.09
C GLY A 97 -24.97 5.04 -16.54
N PRO A 98 -26.28 5.29 -16.74
CA PRO A 98 -27.28 5.61 -15.73
C PRO A 98 -27.81 4.37 -14.98
N PHE A 99 -28.04 4.53 -13.69
CA PHE A 99 -28.63 3.47 -12.86
C PHE A 99 -30.15 3.52 -12.92
N GLN A 100 -30.78 2.35 -12.98
CA GLN A 100 -32.25 2.26 -12.97
C GLN A 100 -32.81 2.71 -11.61
N SER A 101 -33.98 3.34 -11.62
CA SER A 101 -34.69 3.68 -10.38
C SER A 101 -34.90 2.43 -9.52
N GLY A 102 -34.51 2.50 -8.24
CA GLY A 102 -34.59 1.37 -7.31
C GLY A 102 -33.37 0.44 -7.28
N SER A 103 -32.36 0.68 -8.12
CA SER A 103 -31.08 -0.04 -8.03
C SER A 103 -30.19 0.53 -6.91
N SER A 104 -29.28 -0.31 -6.40
CA SER A 104 -28.28 0.06 -5.38
C SER A 104 -26.88 0.02 -6.01
N PRO A 105 -26.43 1.10 -6.69
CA PRO A 105 -25.10 1.15 -7.29
C PRO A 105 -23.99 1.29 -6.26
N VAL A 106 -24.34 1.56 -5.00
CA VAL A 106 -23.40 1.70 -3.89
C VAL A 106 -23.66 0.60 -2.86
N SER A 107 -22.59 -0.05 -2.41
CA SER A 107 -22.61 -0.98 -1.28
C SER A 107 -21.41 -0.73 -0.36
N THR A 108 -21.51 -1.19 0.88
CA THR A 108 -20.39 -1.23 1.84
C THR A 108 -19.88 -2.64 1.98
N PHE A 109 -18.62 -2.80 2.33
CA PHE A 109 -18.01 -4.10 2.63
C PHE A 109 -17.00 -3.97 3.78
N GLU A 110 -16.69 -5.11 4.39
CA GLU A 110 -15.63 -5.26 5.37
C GLU A 110 -14.83 -6.51 5.01
N ASP A 111 -13.51 -6.40 5.00
CA ASP A 111 -12.61 -7.50 4.65
C ASP A 111 -11.58 -7.78 5.76
N ASN A 112 -11.26 -9.06 5.89
CA ASN A 112 -10.07 -9.54 6.60
C ASN A 112 -9.06 -10.03 5.56
N CYS A 113 -7.89 -9.41 5.54
CA CYS A 113 -6.84 -9.72 4.57
C CYS A 113 -5.63 -10.38 5.24
N THR A 114 -4.98 -11.27 4.51
CA THR A 114 -3.71 -11.89 4.88
C THR A 114 -2.81 -11.94 3.66
N GLY A 115 -1.51 -11.96 3.88
CA GLY A 115 -0.57 -11.95 2.78
C GLY A 115 0.89 -12.02 3.21
N THR A 116 1.75 -11.88 2.22
CA THR A 116 3.20 -11.86 2.39
C THR A 116 3.79 -10.60 1.78
N TYR A 117 4.99 -10.25 2.23
CA TYR A 117 5.73 -9.12 1.68
C TYR A 117 7.25 -9.39 1.71
N SER A 118 7.96 -8.73 0.81
CA SER A 118 9.42 -8.75 0.73
C SER A 118 9.96 -7.34 0.54
N VAL A 119 10.87 -6.92 1.40
CA VAL A 119 11.50 -5.60 1.36
C VAL A 119 12.87 -5.68 0.69
N ASN A 120 13.10 -4.80 -0.27
CA ASN A 120 14.43 -4.52 -0.77
C ASN A 120 15.05 -3.42 0.10
N HIS A 121 16.08 -3.78 0.86
CA HIS A 121 16.73 -2.86 1.79
C HIS A 121 17.46 -1.70 1.09
N ARG A 122 17.91 -1.88 -0.16
CA ARG A 122 18.78 -0.90 -0.84
C ARG A 122 18.03 0.33 -1.29
N ASP A 123 16.89 0.13 -1.94
CA ASP A 123 16.03 1.20 -2.45
C ASP A 123 14.82 1.45 -1.55
N ARG A 124 14.64 0.63 -0.51
CA ARG A 124 13.49 0.68 0.42
C ARG A 124 12.15 0.48 -0.31
N SER A 125 12.18 -0.20 -1.45
CA SER A 125 10.98 -0.71 -2.12
C SER A 125 10.53 -2.02 -1.47
N PHE A 126 9.29 -2.40 -1.71
CA PHE A 126 8.76 -3.70 -1.31
C PHE A 126 7.65 -4.16 -2.24
N VAL A 127 7.46 -5.46 -2.31
CA VAL A 127 6.31 -6.10 -2.97
C VAL A 127 5.48 -6.80 -1.90
N GLN A 128 4.16 -6.72 -2.00
CA GLN A 128 3.23 -7.47 -1.15
C GLN A 128 2.18 -8.18 -2.00
N HIS A 129 1.85 -9.41 -1.60
CA HIS A 129 0.77 -10.19 -2.18
C HIS A 129 -0.28 -10.45 -1.10
N MET A 130 -1.54 -10.18 -1.41
CA MET A 130 -2.64 -10.26 -0.46
C MET A 130 -3.78 -11.14 -0.97
N SER A 131 -4.50 -11.71 -0.03
CA SER A 131 -5.81 -12.29 -0.19
C SER A 131 -6.74 -11.72 0.86
N CYS A 132 -7.96 -11.40 0.50
CA CYS A 132 -8.97 -10.86 1.40
C CYS A 132 -10.19 -11.78 1.42
N LYS A 133 -10.83 -11.89 2.57
CA LYS A 133 -12.11 -12.57 2.76
C LYS A 133 -13.08 -11.59 3.39
N ALA A 134 -14.30 -11.54 2.87
CA ALA A 134 -15.35 -10.73 3.47
C ALA A 134 -15.55 -11.14 4.93
N ALA A 135 -15.79 -10.17 5.81
CA ALA A 135 -15.99 -10.42 7.24
C ALA A 135 -17.21 -11.33 7.51
N ASP A 136 -18.21 -11.29 6.65
CA ASP A 136 -19.39 -12.15 6.65
C ASP A 136 -19.19 -13.48 5.87
N GLU A 137 -17.97 -13.71 5.39
CA GLU A 137 -17.58 -14.87 4.59
C GLU A 137 -18.26 -15.01 3.22
N SER A 138 -18.94 -13.96 2.74
CA SER A 138 -19.70 -13.98 1.48
C SER A 138 -18.81 -14.15 0.24
N TYR A 139 -17.56 -13.72 0.29
CA TYR A 139 -16.59 -13.86 -0.81
C TYR A 139 -15.14 -13.98 -0.33
N THR A 140 -14.28 -14.42 -1.25
CA THR A 140 -12.81 -14.37 -1.16
C THR A 140 -12.27 -13.68 -2.41
N LEU A 141 -11.31 -12.78 -2.19
CA LEU A 141 -10.59 -12.02 -3.20
C LEU A 141 -9.11 -12.42 -3.17
N THR A 142 -8.58 -12.88 -4.30
CA THR A 142 -7.19 -13.34 -4.43
C THR A 142 -6.46 -12.67 -5.58
N GLY A 143 -5.13 -12.77 -5.58
CA GLY A 143 -4.27 -12.21 -6.63
C GLY A 143 -4.04 -10.71 -6.49
N ILE A 144 -4.25 -10.15 -5.29
CA ILE A 144 -3.92 -8.75 -5.03
C ILE A 144 -2.40 -8.65 -4.92
N GLU A 145 -1.82 -7.73 -5.66
CA GLU A 145 -0.40 -7.42 -5.64
C GLU A 145 -0.21 -5.91 -5.57
N PHE A 146 0.76 -5.49 -4.77
CA PHE A 146 1.20 -4.10 -4.74
C PHE A 146 2.71 -4.02 -4.71
N GLU A 147 3.22 -3.03 -5.42
CA GLU A 147 4.57 -2.53 -5.21
C GLU A 147 4.49 -1.26 -4.37
N GLY A 148 5.45 -1.10 -3.46
CA GLY A 148 5.46 0.00 -2.52
C GLY A 148 6.82 0.57 -2.24
N GLN A 149 6.81 1.76 -1.67
CA GLN A 149 8.00 2.50 -1.24
C GLN A 149 7.87 2.86 0.24
N ILE A 150 8.95 2.65 0.99
CA ILE A 150 9.03 2.98 2.41
C ILE A 150 9.59 4.40 2.58
N GLY A 151 8.76 5.29 3.11
CA GLY A 151 9.15 6.66 3.45
C GLY A 151 10.12 6.74 4.63
N PRO A 152 10.63 7.94 4.96
CA PRO A 152 11.59 8.14 6.04
C PRO A 152 11.15 7.47 7.35
N GLU A 153 12.10 6.79 8.02
CA GLU A 153 11.86 6.06 9.27
C GLU A 153 10.76 4.96 9.22
N GLY A 154 10.28 4.58 8.04
CA GLY A 154 9.12 3.69 7.93
C GLY A 154 7.84 4.31 8.50
N SER A 155 7.74 5.64 8.48
CA SER A 155 6.58 6.39 8.99
C SER A 155 5.40 6.38 8.02
N VAL A 156 5.68 6.33 6.72
CA VAL A 156 4.70 6.36 5.64
C VAL A 156 5.05 5.28 4.63
N LEU A 157 4.04 4.57 4.12
CA LEU A 157 4.15 3.67 2.98
C LEU A 157 3.29 4.22 1.85
N THR A 158 3.81 4.21 0.64
CA THR A 158 3.05 4.49 -0.58
C THR A 158 3.08 3.25 -1.44
N MET A 159 1.92 2.77 -1.88
CA MET A 159 1.80 1.53 -2.65
C MET A 159 0.88 1.71 -3.84
N SER A 160 1.12 0.96 -4.91
CA SER A 160 0.27 0.95 -6.10
C SER A 160 0.28 -0.40 -6.79
N SER A 161 -0.77 -0.68 -7.54
CA SER A 161 -0.73 -1.74 -8.57
C SER A 161 0.01 -1.16 -9.77
N THR A 162 1.30 -1.45 -9.90
CA THR A 162 2.15 -0.94 -11.00
C THR A 162 1.90 -1.70 -12.29
N GLU A 163 1.67 -3.01 -12.18
CA GLU A 163 1.25 -3.87 -13.28
C GLU A 163 -0.24 -4.27 -13.14
N PRO A 164 -0.97 -4.40 -14.26
CA PRO A 164 -2.34 -4.89 -14.25
C PRO A 164 -2.37 -6.39 -14.00
N VAL A 165 -2.77 -6.78 -12.79
CA VAL A 165 -2.94 -8.20 -12.41
C VAL A 165 -4.42 -8.56 -12.40
N VAL A 166 -4.75 -9.73 -12.96
CA VAL A 166 -6.10 -10.29 -12.90
C VAL A 166 -6.34 -10.86 -11.49
N GLN A 167 -7.19 -10.19 -10.74
CA GLN A 167 -7.65 -10.60 -9.42
C GLN A 167 -8.90 -11.48 -9.56
N THR A 168 -9.08 -12.41 -8.64
CA THR A 168 -10.26 -13.30 -8.61
C THR A 168 -11.11 -12.98 -7.40
N LEU A 169 -12.38 -12.66 -7.63
CA LEU A 169 -13.39 -12.48 -6.60
C LEU A 169 -14.41 -13.62 -6.72
N ALA A 170 -14.41 -14.53 -5.75
CA ALA A 170 -15.29 -15.69 -5.77
C ALA A 170 -16.06 -15.84 -4.45
N GLY A 171 -17.33 -16.20 -4.52
CA GLY A 171 -18.18 -16.36 -3.35
C GLY A 171 -19.51 -16.97 -3.75
N ASN A 172 -20.18 -17.68 -2.84
CA ASN A 172 -21.58 -18.14 -2.92
C ASN A 172 -22.20 -18.27 -4.34
N GLY A 173 -21.59 -19.11 -5.21
CA GLY A 173 -22.11 -19.41 -6.55
C GLY A 173 -21.73 -18.43 -7.68
N PHE A 174 -20.93 -17.40 -7.39
CA PHE A 174 -20.37 -16.49 -8.38
C PHE A 174 -18.84 -16.53 -8.39
N ALA A 175 -18.26 -16.24 -9.54
CA ALA A 175 -16.83 -16.00 -9.72
C ALA A 175 -16.67 -14.87 -10.74
N ASN A 176 -16.09 -13.76 -10.31
CA ASN A 176 -15.76 -12.64 -11.15
C ASN A 176 -14.24 -12.47 -11.20
N LYS A 177 -13.76 -11.97 -12.33
CA LYS A 177 -12.39 -11.48 -12.45
C LYS A 177 -12.42 -9.97 -12.45
N ARG A 178 -11.39 -9.35 -11.90
CA ARG A 178 -11.24 -7.91 -11.98
C ARG A 178 -9.79 -7.52 -12.19
N ILE A 179 -9.58 -6.42 -12.88
CA ILE A 179 -8.30 -5.73 -12.97
C ILE A 179 -8.51 -4.38 -12.29
N CYS A 180 -7.63 -4.01 -11.36
CA CYS A 180 -7.76 -2.79 -10.60
C CYS A 180 -6.48 -1.97 -10.68
N GLY A 181 -6.60 -0.70 -11.06
CA GLY A 181 -5.60 0.31 -10.72
C GLY A 181 -5.84 0.76 -9.28
N ALA A 182 -4.83 0.65 -8.43
CA ALA A 182 -4.96 0.92 -7.00
C ALA A 182 -3.83 1.84 -6.51
N GLN A 183 -4.16 2.75 -5.61
CA GLN A 183 -3.22 3.62 -4.91
C GLN A 183 -3.50 3.56 -3.42
N VAL A 184 -2.47 3.38 -2.62
CA VAL A 184 -2.57 3.25 -1.16
C VAL A 184 -1.55 4.17 -0.50
N THR A 185 -2.01 4.90 0.51
CA THR A 185 -1.13 5.60 1.45
C THR A 185 -1.38 5.06 2.85
N SER A 186 -0.31 4.67 3.52
CA SER A 186 -0.35 4.11 4.87
C SER A 186 0.52 4.91 5.81
N VAL A 187 0.04 5.20 7.01
CA VAL A 187 0.78 5.94 8.06
C VAL A 187 0.94 5.04 9.28
N ARG A 188 2.17 4.94 9.77
CA ARG A 188 2.51 4.13 10.94
C ARG A 188 1.78 4.63 12.19
N ILE A 189 1.14 3.72 12.91
CA ILE A 189 0.51 4.00 14.21
C ILE A 189 1.60 3.94 15.29
N ARG A 190 1.89 5.08 15.93
CA ARG A 190 2.94 5.20 16.98
C ARG A 190 2.40 5.11 18.41
N ARG A 191 1.09 5.27 18.61
CA ARG A 191 0.41 5.19 19.91
C ARG A 191 -0.92 4.47 19.72
N GLU A 192 -1.17 3.46 20.55
CA GLU A 192 -2.49 2.86 20.77
C GLU A 192 -3.00 3.28 22.15
#